data_AF-A0A151IM33-F1
#
_entry.id   AF-A0A151IM33-F1
#
_cell.length_a   1.000
_cell.length_b   1.000
_cell.length_c   1.000
_cell.angle_alpha   90.00
_cell.angle_beta   90.00
_cell.angle_gamma   90.00
#
_symmetry.space_group_name_H-M   'P 1'
#
loop_
_entity.id
_entity.type
_entity.pdbx_description
1 polymer ?
#
loop_
_entity_poly.entity_id
_entity_poly.type
_entity_poly.pdbx_seq_one_letter_code
_entity_poly.pdbx_strand_id
1 'polypeptide(L)'
;MTFENYSFAGVYGDEPDKLVNGIPTSIQEYPHCVSLRNNNNHLCGGSIIDSRYILTAGHCVASLLYDRSRLQSTFVVTDTTYLIKPIQFGTGQRAIKLPTQDISANDIVTIAAWGSTGYQRPL
;
A
#
# COMPACT_ATOMS: atom_id res chain seq x y z
N MET A 1 -13.48 -18.54 24.75
CA MET A 1 -13.55 -17.07 24.68
C MET A 1 -13.24 -16.69 23.25
N THR A 2 -14.24 -16.14 22.56
CA THR A 2 -14.30 -15.93 21.11
C THR A 2 -13.57 -14.64 20.71
N PHE A 3 -12.65 -14.74 19.74
CA PHE A 3 -12.04 -13.59 19.06
C PHE A 3 -12.87 -13.26 17.82
N GLU A 4 -14.03 -12.63 18.01
CA GLU A 4 -14.81 -12.06 16.92
C GLU A 4 -14.60 -10.55 16.93
N ASN A 5 -14.29 -9.97 15.76
CA ASN A 5 -14.12 -8.54 15.46
C ASN A 5 -12.67 -7.99 15.44
N TYR A 6 -11.80 -8.52 14.57
CA TYR A 6 -10.61 -7.80 14.13
C TYR A 6 -10.62 -7.56 12.62
N SER A 7 -10.35 -6.30 12.23
CA SER A 7 -9.91 -5.93 10.89
C SER A 7 -8.62 -6.67 10.59
N PHE A 8 -8.57 -7.40 9.49
CA PHE A 8 -7.39 -8.19 9.13
C PHE A 8 -6.36 -7.29 8.47
N ALA A 9 -5.13 -7.24 8.98
CA ALA A 9 -4.07 -6.43 8.38
C ALA A 9 -2.98 -7.33 7.79
N GLY A 10 -2.83 -7.30 6.46
CA GLY A 10 -1.76 -7.99 5.75
C GLY A 10 -0.49 -7.12 5.66
N VAL A 11 0.66 -7.67 6.02
CA VAL A 11 1.96 -6.98 6.02
C VAL A 11 2.86 -7.53 4.92
N TYR A 12 3.22 -6.73 3.91
CA TYR A 12 4.19 -7.18 2.91
C TYR A 12 5.62 -6.74 3.32
N GLY A 13 6.49 -7.68 3.72
CA GLY A 13 7.90 -7.42 4.05
C GLY A 13 8.59 -8.55 4.83
N ASP A 14 9.93 -8.58 4.77
CA ASP A 14 10.78 -9.70 5.23
C ASP A 14 11.47 -9.48 6.61
N GLU A 15 11.04 -8.52 7.44
CA GLU A 15 11.65 -8.18 8.75
C GLU A 15 10.59 -7.48 9.64
N PRO A 16 10.66 -7.59 11.00
CA PRO A 16 9.55 -7.94 11.89
C PRO A 16 8.35 -6.98 11.86
N ASP A 17 7.17 -7.58 12.08
CA ASP A 17 5.82 -7.03 11.99
C ASP A 17 5.70 -5.51 12.22
N LYS A 18 5.58 -4.78 11.10
CA LYS A 18 5.50 -3.31 11.04
C LYS A 18 4.08 -2.76 11.20
N LEU A 19 3.09 -3.66 11.28
CA LEU A 19 1.71 -3.37 11.67
C LEU A 19 1.42 -4.10 12.99
N VAL A 20 0.92 -3.37 13.99
CA VAL A 20 0.61 -3.94 15.30
C VAL A 20 -0.47 -5.01 15.16
N ASN A 21 -0.15 -6.25 15.54
CA ASN A 21 -1.03 -7.43 15.40
C ASN A 21 -1.44 -7.75 13.94
N GLY A 22 -0.70 -7.26 12.94
CA GLY A 22 -0.85 -7.72 11.56
C GLY A 22 -0.24 -9.10 11.37
N ILE A 23 -0.48 -9.70 10.21
CA ILE A 23 0.26 -10.91 9.79
C ILE A 23 1.01 -10.64 8.48
N PRO A 24 2.17 -11.27 8.25
CA PRO A 24 2.83 -11.24 6.97
C PRO A 24 1.90 -11.70 5.83
N THR A 25 1.97 -11.03 4.69
CA THR A 25 1.20 -11.30 3.47
C THR A 25 2.06 -11.12 2.23
N SER A 26 1.55 -11.57 1.10
CA SER A 26 2.20 -11.52 -0.21
C SER A 26 1.50 -10.55 -1.17
N ILE A 27 2.22 -10.08 -2.17
CA ILE A 27 1.63 -9.27 -3.25
C ILE A 27 0.62 -10.08 -4.07
N GLN A 28 0.71 -11.42 -4.08
CA GLN A 28 -0.27 -12.30 -4.72
C GLN A 28 -1.64 -12.24 -4.02
N GLU A 29 -1.67 -12.02 -2.71
CA GLU A 29 -2.90 -11.85 -1.93
C GLU A 29 -3.49 -10.45 -2.11
N TYR A 30 -2.64 -9.42 -2.13
CA TYR A 30 -3.05 -8.02 -2.30
C TYR A 30 -2.39 -7.36 -3.53
N PRO A 31 -2.73 -7.79 -4.76
CA PRO A 31 -2.05 -7.38 -5.99
C PRO A 31 -2.32 -5.93 -6.42
N HIS A 32 -3.11 -5.20 -5.64
CA HIS A 32 -3.37 -3.78 -5.84
C HIS A 32 -2.44 -2.91 -4.99
N CYS A 33 -1.65 -3.46 -4.07
CA CYS A 33 -0.74 -2.68 -3.23
C CYS A 33 0.37 -2.01 -4.04
N VAL A 34 0.60 -0.73 -3.76
CA VAL A 34 1.63 0.09 -4.41
C VAL A 34 2.58 0.68 -3.39
N SER A 35 3.87 0.61 -3.67
CA SER A 35 4.93 1.25 -2.91
C SER A 35 5.35 2.53 -3.63
N LEU A 36 4.95 3.69 -3.11
CA LEU A 36 5.50 4.98 -3.54
C LEU A 36 6.86 5.15 -2.87
N ARG A 37 7.90 5.39 -3.66
CA ARG A 37 9.28 5.50 -3.17
C ARG A 37 9.89 6.83 -3.56
N ASN A 38 10.73 7.38 -2.69
CA ASN A 38 11.59 8.51 -3.00
C ASN A 38 13.05 8.14 -2.69
N ASN A 39 13.96 8.32 -3.66
CA ASN A 39 15.34 7.82 -3.56
C ASN A 39 15.39 6.33 -3.17
N ASN A 40 14.53 5.50 -3.76
CA ASN A 40 14.33 4.08 -3.46
C ASN A 40 13.85 3.71 -2.05
N ASN A 41 13.65 4.67 -1.16
CA ASN A 41 13.07 4.43 0.15
C ASN A 41 11.54 4.45 0.08
N HIS A 42 10.86 3.51 0.74
CA HIS A 42 9.40 3.51 0.86
C HIS A 42 8.95 4.78 1.58
N LEU A 43 8.04 5.52 0.94
CA LEU A 43 7.47 6.76 1.45
C LEU A 43 6.02 6.56 1.88
N CYS A 44 5.21 5.99 0.99
CA CYS A 44 3.77 5.80 1.19
C CYS A 44 3.25 4.56 0.46
N GLY A 45 2.10 4.08 0.93
CA GLY A 45 1.26 3.13 0.20
C GLY A 45 0.40 3.80 -0.88
N GLY A 46 -0.20 2.96 -1.73
CA GLY A 46 -1.24 3.33 -2.67
C GLY A 46 -1.95 2.10 -3.21
N SER A 47 -2.93 2.31 -4.09
CA SER A 47 -3.73 1.24 -4.68
C SER A 47 -3.83 1.38 -6.19
N ILE A 48 -3.62 0.29 -6.93
CA ILE A 48 -3.92 0.23 -8.35
C ILE A 48 -5.43 0.26 -8.53
N ILE A 49 -5.95 1.27 -9.22
CA ILE A 49 -7.39 1.38 -9.55
C ILE A 49 -7.65 1.24 -11.05
N ASP A 50 -6.61 1.37 -11.87
CA ASP A 50 -6.63 1.08 -13.32
C ASP A 50 -5.20 0.81 -13.82
N SER A 51 -5.06 0.37 -15.07
CA SER A 51 -3.79 0.25 -15.81
C SER A 51 -2.93 1.53 -15.81
N ARG A 52 -3.56 2.71 -15.69
CA ARG A 52 -2.89 4.02 -15.72
C ARG A 52 -3.03 4.83 -14.44
N TYR A 53 -3.83 4.37 -13.48
CA TYR A 53 -4.22 5.17 -12.33
C TYR A 53 -3.90 4.45 -11.02
N ILE A 54 -3.16 5.16 -10.16
CA ILE A 54 -2.88 4.79 -8.78
C ILE A 54 -3.58 5.79 -7.86
N LEU A 55 -4.32 5.29 -6.88
CA LEU A 55 -4.89 6.08 -5.79
C LEU A 55 -3.91 6.14 -4.62
N THR A 56 -3.65 7.34 -4.09
CA THR A 56 -2.83 7.56 -2.89
C THR A 56 -3.28 8.82 -2.16
N ALA A 57 -2.75 9.08 -0.97
CA ALA A 57 -3.08 10.27 -0.20
C ALA A 57 -2.39 11.53 -0.76
N GLY A 58 -3.08 12.67 -0.74
CA GLY A 58 -2.53 13.94 -1.22
C GLY A 58 -1.23 14.35 -0.52
N HIS A 59 -1.10 14.09 0.79
CA HIS A 59 0.12 14.43 1.54
C HIS A 59 1.35 13.62 1.07
N CYS A 60 1.17 12.45 0.46
CA CYS A 60 2.27 11.64 -0.09
C CYS A 60 2.91 12.29 -1.32
N VAL A 61 2.16 13.13 -2.04
CA VAL A 61 2.61 13.79 -3.28
C VAL A 61 2.72 15.30 -3.15
N ALA A 62 2.22 15.91 -2.07
CA ALA A 62 2.24 17.36 -1.87
C ALA A 62 3.64 17.98 -2.03
N SER A 63 4.66 17.32 -1.46
CA SER A 63 6.06 17.79 -1.57
C SER A 63 6.62 17.72 -3.00
N LEU A 64 6.10 16.83 -3.85
CA LEU A 64 6.49 16.72 -5.27
C LEU A 64 5.97 17.90 -6.09
N LEU A 65 4.89 18.54 -5.63
CA LEU A 65 4.31 19.71 -6.29
C LEU A 65 5.13 20.98 -6.00
N TYR A 66 5.79 21.04 -4.84
CA TYR A 66 6.59 22.19 -4.43
C TYR A 66 8.05 22.08 -4.89
N ASP A 67 8.62 20.88 -4.88
CA ASP A 67 10.00 20.62 -5.27
C ASP A 67 10.07 19.60 -6.42
N ARG A 68 10.23 20.12 -7.64
CA ARG A 68 10.34 19.30 -8.85
C ARG A 68 11.57 18.40 -8.87
N SER A 69 12.61 18.67 -8.07
CA SER A 69 13.77 17.78 -7.98
C SER A 69 13.36 16.41 -7.43
N ARG A 70 12.33 16.37 -6.57
CA ARG A 70 11.79 15.13 -6.00
C ARG A 70 11.02 14.29 -7.02
N LEU A 71 10.49 14.88 -8.09
CA LEU A 71 9.81 14.12 -9.13
C LEU A 71 10.76 13.14 -9.83
N GLN A 72 12.01 13.54 -10.06
CA GLN A 72 13.00 12.69 -10.73
C GLN A 72 13.45 11.51 -9.87
N SER A 73 13.31 11.63 -8.54
CA SER A 73 13.67 10.57 -7.59
C SER A 73 12.47 9.81 -7.04
N THR A 74 11.26 10.08 -7.54
CA THR A 74 10.04 9.41 -7.08
C THR A 74 9.65 8.29 -8.04
N PHE A 75 9.44 7.11 -7.48
CA PHE A 75 9.10 5.91 -8.22
C PHE A 75 7.81 5.28 -7.68
N VAL A 76 7.00 4.77 -8.60
CA VAL A 76 5.83 3.95 -8.27
C VAL A 76 6.22 2.50 -8.50
N VAL A 77 6.18 1.68 -7.45
CA VAL A 77 6.57 0.26 -7.51
C VAL A 77 5.36 -0.62 -7.21
N THR A 78 5.13 -1.61 -8.06
CA THR A 78 4.06 -2.61 -7.90
C THR A 78 4.65 -3.99 -8.14
N ASP A 79 4.42 -4.94 -7.22
CA ASP A 79 5.15 -6.21 -7.19
C ASP A 79 6.67 -5.95 -7.20
N THR A 80 7.39 -6.40 -8.23
CA THR A 80 8.83 -6.19 -8.43
C THR A 80 9.14 -5.16 -9.52
N THR A 81 8.11 -4.48 -10.05
CA THR A 81 8.22 -3.61 -11.22
C THR A 81 8.18 -2.13 -10.84
N TYR A 82 9.15 -1.36 -11.35
CA TYR A 82 9.12 0.09 -11.36
C TYR A 82 8.28 0.58 -12.55
N LEU A 83 7.18 1.28 -12.27
CA LEU A 83 6.27 1.74 -13.32
C LEU A 83 6.86 2.94 -14.06
N ILE A 84 7.23 2.70 -15.31
CA ILE A 84 7.64 3.71 -16.30
C ILE A 84 6.69 3.78 -17.51
N LYS A 85 5.70 2.89 -17.54
CA LYS A 85 4.68 2.73 -18.57
C LYS A 85 3.37 2.24 -17.93
N PRO A 86 2.22 2.35 -18.61
CA PRO A 86 0.98 1.74 -18.13
C PRO A 86 1.17 0.27 -17.74
N ILE A 87 0.48 -0.13 -16.68
CA ILE A 87 0.57 -1.47 -16.10
C ILE A 87 0.09 -2.49 -17.12
N GLN A 88 0.88 -3.54 -17.29
CA GLN A 88 0.48 -4.75 -18.00
C GLN A 88 0.15 -5.79 -16.94
N PHE A 89 -1.14 -5.95 -16.64
CA PHE A 89 -1.57 -6.78 -15.52
C PHE A 89 -1.06 -8.22 -15.66
N GLY A 90 -0.21 -8.62 -14.71
CA GLY A 90 0.31 -9.97 -14.56
C GLY A 90 -0.19 -10.62 -13.26
N THR A 91 0.52 -11.63 -12.79
CA THR A 91 0.13 -12.39 -11.58
C THR A 91 0.25 -11.58 -10.28
N GLY A 92 1.16 -10.60 -10.21
CA GLY A 92 1.40 -9.75 -9.04
C GLY A 92 0.73 -8.38 -9.10
N GLN A 93 -0.08 -8.08 -10.13
CA GLN A 93 -0.65 -6.75 -10.35
C GLN A 93 -2.12 -6.87 -10.77
N ARG A 94 -3.01 -6.20 -10.05
CA ARG A 94 -4.44 -6.14 -10.41
C ARG A 94 -5.06 -4.88 -9.82
N ALA A 95 -5.94 -4.24 -10.59
CA ALA A 95 -6.74 -3.13 -10.08
C ALA A 95 -7.77 -3.61 -9.04
N ILE A 96 -7.93 -2.87 -7.95
CA ILE A 96 -9.05 -3.04 -7.04
C ILE A 96 -10.27 -2.30 -7.58
N LYS A 97 -11.47 -2.88 -7.39
CA LYS A 97 -12.72 -2.20 -7.74
C LYS A 97 -13.01 -1.09 -6.73
N LEU A 98 -13.33 0.09 -7.22
CA LEU A 98 -13.83 1.16 -6.37
C LEU A 98 -15.24 0.83 -5.88
N PRO A 99 -15.56 1.12 -4.62
CA PRO A 99 -16.89 0.86 -4.07
C PRO A 99 -17.93 1.78 -4.71
N THR A 100 -19.16 1.26 -4.84
CA THR A 100 -20.32 2.01 -5.34
C THR A 100 -21.31 2.36 -4.22
N GLN A 101 -21.00 1.95 -3.00
CA GLN A 101 -21.83 2.12 -1.81
C GLN A 101 -20.93 2.28 -0.59
N ASP A 102 -21.42 2.98 0.42
CA ASP A 102 -20.71 3.18 1.67
C ASP A 102 -20.72 1.90 2.52
N ILE A 103 -19.70 1.78 3.38
CA ILE A 103 -19.62 0.72 4.39
C ILE A 103 -20.53 1.06 5.57
N SER A 104 -21.05 0.03 6.23
CA SER A 104 -21.82 0.17 7.47
C SER A 104 -20.91 0.07 8.69
N ALA A 105 -21.39 0.61 9.83
CA ALA A 105 -20.71 0.39 11.10
C ALA A 105 -20.62 -1.12 11.40
N ASN A 106 -19.44 -1.56 11.85
CA ASN A 106 -19.08 -2.96 12.12
C ASN A 106 -18.80 -3.84 10.88
N ASP A 107 -18.78 -3.27 9.67
CA ASP A 107 -18.25 -4.00 8.52
C ASP A 107 -16.76 -4.33 8.74
N ILE A 108 -16.39 -5.57 8.45
CA ILE A 108 -15.01 -6.02 8.55
C ILE A 108 -14.26 -5.54 7.30
N VAL A 109 -13.15 -4.84 7.51
CA VAL A 109 -12.26 -4.37 6.45
C VAL A 109 -10.86 -4.94 6.62
N THR A 110 -10.13 -4.95 5.51
CA THR A 110 -8.75 -5.43 5.46
C THR A 110 -7.80 -4.30 5.10
N ILE A 111 -6.67 -4.20 5.79
CA ILE A 111 -5.62 -3.20 5.54
C ILE A 111 -4.34 -3.92 5.10
N ALA A 112 -3.87 -3.68 3.88
CA ALA A 112 -2.59 -4.21 3.41
C ALA A 112 -1.56 -3.08 3.32
N ALA A 113 -0.47 -3.16 4.08
CA ALA A 113 0.53 -2.08 4.16
C ALA A 113 1.94 -2.56 4.52
N TRP A 114 2.94 -1.70 4.27
CA TRP A 114 4.35 -1.94 4.64
C TRP A 114 4.68 -1.53 6.09
N GLY A 115 3.88 -0.65 6.72
CA GLY A 115 4.15 -0.10 8.06
C GLY A 115 5.39 0.81 8.15
N SER A 116 5.68 1.37 9.34
CA SER A 116 6.88 2.19 9.57
C SER A 116 7.94 1.43 10.35
N THR A 117 9.21 1.57 9.98
CA THR A 117 10.33 1.20 10.87
C THR A 117 10.38 2.17 12.05
N GLY A 118 10.18 1.70 13.28
CA GLY A 118 10.41 2.49 14.49
C GLY A 118 9.29 2.53 15.54
N TYR A 119 8.12 1.93 15.29
CA TYR A 119 7.13 1.74 16.36
C TYR A 119 7.52 0.49 17.18
N GLN A 120 8.36 0.69 18.19
CA GLN A 120 8.51 -0.29 19.26
C GLN A 120 7.31 -0.13 20.20
N ARG A 121 6.58 -1.22 20.45
CA ARG A 121 5.58 -1.25 21.52
C ARG A 121 6.30 -0.82 22.81
N PRO A 122 5.82 0.20 23.55
CA PRO A 122 6.35 0.44 24.89
C PRO A 122 6.19 -0.85 25.69
N LEU A 123 7.28 -1.34 26.27
CA LEU A 123 7.24 -2.44 27.23
C LEU A 123 6.37 -2.07 28.43
#